data_AF-A0A536Z702-F1
#
_entry.id   AF-A0A536Z702-F1
#
_cell.length_a   1.000
_cell.length_b   1.000
_cell.length_c   1.000
_cell.angle_alpha   90.00
_cell.angle_beta   90.00
_cell.angle_gamma   90.00
#
_symmetry.space_group_name_H-M   'P 1'
#
loop_
_entity.id
_entity.type
_entity.pdbx_description
1 polymer ?
#
loop_
_entity_poly.entity_id
_entity_poly.type
_entity_poly.pdbx_seq_one_letter_code
_entity_poly.pdbx_strand_id
1 'polypeptide(L)'
;MSLLTTSSQTVGPYVKIGFEPFTVVELAPAGVAGERITLSGRVVDGDGKPVNDAVVEIWQANAQGKYAHPEDAQDKPIEAGFRGFGRCLTDAKGSYRFTTVKPGRVPGPGGALQAPHIVVTVFMRGLLKHLITRLYFPDEASPAGAGRDRVF
;
A
#
# COMPACT_ATOMS: atom_id res chain seq x y z
N MET A 1 -17.72 27.18 -9.76
CA MET A 1 -17.76 26.34 -10.98
C MET A 1 -17.22 24.97 -10.60
N SER A 2 -17.97 23.89 -10.81
CA SER A 2 -17.51 22.53 -10.51
C SER A 2 -16.85 21.94 -11.75
N LEU A 3 -15.67 21.34 -11.58
CA LEU A 3 -14.95 20.64 -12.65
C LEU A 3 -15.17 19.13 -12.51
N LEU A 4 -15.12 18.40 -13.63
CA LEU A 4 -15.15 16.95 -13.64
C LEU A 4 -13.74 16.38 -13.45
N THR A 5 -13.62 15.29 -12.71
CA THR A 5 -12.37 14.52 -12.59
C THR A 5 -12.00 13.91 -13.94
N THR A 6 -10.73 13.99 -14.32
CA THR A 6 -10.22 13.36 -15.54
C THR A 6 -10.52 11.86 -15.54
N SER A 7 -11.06 11.34 -16.65
CA SER A 7 -11.37 9.93 -16.80
C SER A 7 -10.11 9.08 -16.71
N SER A 8 -10.15 8.02 -15.89
CA SER A 8 -9.07 7.03 -15.79
C SER A 8 -8.93 6.22 -17.08
N GLN A 9 -7.73 5.71 -17.32
CA GLN A 9 -7.38 4.77 -18.39
C GLN A 9 -6.42 3.73 -17.81
N THR A 10 -6.32 2.56 -18.46
CA THR A 10 -5.31 1.56 -18.07
C THR A 10 -3.90 2.11 -18.28
N VAL A 11 -2.96 1.68 -17.42
CA VAL A 11 -1.52 1.99 -17.56
C VAL A 11 -0.88 1.33 -18.77
N GLY A 12 -1.55 0.32 -19.36
CA GLY A 12 -1.07 -0.40 -20.53
C GLY A 12 0.09 -1.36 -20.24
N PRO A 13 0.56 -2.10 -21.26
CA PRO A 13 1.51 -3.20 -21.10
C PRO A 13 2.97 -2.74 -20.86
N TYR A 14 3.27 -1.46 -21.08
CA TYR A 14 4.63 -0.91 -21.03
C TYR A 14 4.83 0.09 -19.88
N VAL A 15 3.99 0.01 -18.83
CA VAL A 15 4.05 0.90 -17.66
C VAL A 15 5.45 0.97 -17.03
N LYS A 16 6.24 -0.11 -17.16
CA LYS A 16 7.62 -0.19 -16.66
C LYS A 16 8.51 0.95 -17.17
N ILE A 17 8.37 1.34 -18.44
CA ILE A 17 9.18 2.41 -19.06
C ILE A 17 9.10 3.71 -18.25
N GLY A 18 7.90 4.06 -17.78
CA GLY A 18 7.68 5.29 -17.02
C GLY A 18 7.86 5.12 -15.51
N PHE A 19 7.63 3.92 -14.96
CA PHE A 19 7.50 3.71 -13.52
C PHE A 19 8.76 3.13 -12.86
N GLU A 20 9.62 2.47 -13.61
CA GLU A 20 10.84 1.84 -13.09
C GLU A 20 11.79 2.82 -12.38
N PRO A 21 12.03 4.05 -12.89
CA PRO A 21 12.84 5.04 -12.16
C PRO A 21 12.26 5.49 -10.81
N PHE A 22 10.98 5.20 -10.55
CA PHE A 22 10.25 5.61 -9.35
C PHE A 22 9.98 4.45 -8.39
N THR A 23 10.66 3.30 -8.56
CA THR A 23 10.54 2.18 -7.62
C THR A 23 11.07 2.58 -6.24
N VAL A 24 10.29 2.27 -5.21
CA VAL A 24 10.67 2.44 -3.80
C VAL A 24 10.20 1.20 -3.06
N VAL A 25 11.12 0.26 -2.82
CA VAL A 25 10.82 -1.04 -2.17
C VAL A 25 11.29 -1.10 -0.72
N GLU A 26 12.17 -0.17 -0.32
CA GLU A 26 12.69 -0.03 1.04
C GLU A 26 12.07 1.22 1.69
N LEU A 27 11.08 1.04 2.56
CA LEU A 27 10.34 2.13 3.20
C LEU A 27 10.83 2.43 4.62
N ALA A 28 11.69 1.56 5.14
CA ALA A 28 12.13 1.55 6.52
C ALA A 28 13.66 1.71 6.63
N PRO A 29 14.22 2.88 6.24
CA PRO A 29 15.65 3.13 6.40
C PRO A 29 16.10 3.05 7.87
N ALA A 30 17.41 3.01 8.06
CA ALA A 30 18.01 3.07 9.39
C ALA A 30 17.47 4.29 10.17
N GLY A 31 17.04 4.07 11.41
CA GLY A 31 16.45 5.11 12.27
C GLY A 31 14.92 5.15 12.32
N VAL A 32 14.20 4.51 11.40
CA VAL A 32 12.73 4.36 11.52
C VAL A 32 12.39 3.42 12.69
N ALA A 33 11.45 3.76 13.57
CA ALA A 33 11.11 2.90 14.70
C ALA A 33 10.06 1.84 14.30
N GLY A 34 9.96 0.78 15.11
CA GLY A 34 8.95 -0.28 14.96
C GLY A 34 9.49 -1.61 14.49
N GLU A 35 8.60 -2.60 14.48
CA GLU A 35 8.88 -3.96 14.01
C GLU A 35 9.13 -3.96 12.51
N ARG A 36 10.27 -4.51 12.07
CA ARG A 36 10.63 -4.59 10.65
C ARG A 36 9.96 -5.81 10.05
N ILE A 37 9.25 -5.58 8.95
CA ILE A 37 8.50 -6.62 8.25
C ILE A 37 8.86 -6.61 6.77
N THR A 38 8.73 -7.78 6.16
CA THR A 38 8.77 -7.92 4.71
C THR A 38 7.38 -8.24 4.20
N LEU A 39 6.86 -7.35 3.36
CA LEU A 39 5.61 -7.59 2.65
C LEU A 39 5.94 -8.15 1.27
N SER A 40 5.51 -9.37 0.98
CA SER A 40 5.67 -9.97 -0.34
C SER A 40 4.42 -10.75 -0.75
N GLY A 41 4.18 -10.81 -2.05
CA GLY A 41 3.05 -11.53 -2.61
C GLY A 41 3.19 -11.72 -4.12
N ARG A 42 2.11 -12.20 -4.75
CA ARG A 42 2.02 -12.42 -6.19
C ARG A 42 0.73 -11.83 -6.74
N VAL A 43 0.81 -11.14 -7.87
CA VAL A 43 -0.35 -10.73 -8.65
C VAL A 43 -0.62 -11.79 -9.71
N VAL A 44 -1.84 -12.31 -9.73
CA VAL A 44 -2.31 -13.30 -10.71
C VAL A 44 -3.63 -12.84 -11.34
N ASP A 45 -3.91 -13.29 -12.55
CA ASP A 45 -5.20 -13.09 -13.21
C ASP A 45 -6.24 -14.13 -12.77
N GLY A 46 -7.44 -14.07 -13.36
CA GLY A 46 -8.53 -15.00 -13.05
C GLY A 46 -8.26 -16.47 -13.40
N ASP A 47 -7.28 -16.74 -14.26
CA ASP A 47 -6.82 -18.11 -14.59
C ASP A 47 -5.67 -18.56 -13.66
N GLY A 48 -5.25 -17.72 -12.71
CA GLY A 48 -4.09 -17.97 -11.86
C GLY A 48 -2.74 -17.75 -12.54
N LYS A 49 -2.71 -17.14 -13.73
CA LYS A 49 -1.45 -16.85 -14.44
C LYS A 49 -0.80 -15.60 -13.82
N PRO A 50 0.54 -15.58 -13.70
CA PRO A 50 1.23 -14.40 -13.19
C PRO A 50 1.05 -13.18 -14.07
N VAL A 51 0.74 -12.05 -13.45
CA VAL A 51 0.71 -10.73 -14.09
C VAL A 51 2.09 -10.11 -13.94
N ASN A 52 2.85 -10.03 -15.03
CA ASN A 52 4.25 -9.59 -15.00
C ASN A 52 4.45 -8.10 -15.28
N ASP A 53 3.37 -7.34 -15.42
CA ASP A 53 3.38 -5.91 -15.71
C ASP A 53 2.47 -5.11 -14.78
N ALA A 54 2.20 -5.68 -13.59
CA ALA A 54 1.54 -4.95 -12.55
C ALA A 54 2.51 -3.99 -11.84
N VAL A 55 1.94 -2.87 -11.39
CA VAL A 55 2.54 -2.00 -10.39
C VAL A 55 1.76 -2.19 -9.10
N VAL A 56 2.46 -2.44 -8.01
CA VAL A 56 1.91 -2.45 -6.66
C VAL A 56 2.47 -1.23 -5.95
N GLU A 57 1.58 -0.40 -5.44
CA GLU A 57 1.92 0.70 -4.56
C GLU A 57 1.37 0.45 -3.17
N ILE A 58 2.12 0.89 -2.17
CA ILE A 58 1.69 0.84 -0.79
C ILE A 58 1.76 2.23 -0.16
N TRP A 59 0.83 2.50 0.73
CA TRP A 59 0.86 3.69 1.59
C TRP A 59 0.44 3.32 3.00
N GLN A 60 1.21 3.77 3.99
CA GLN A 60 1.00 3.41 5.39
C GLN A 60 1.45 4.51 6.36
N ALA A 61 0.95 4.40 7.59
CA ALA A 61 1.48 5.13 8.74
C ALA A 61 2.78 4.49 9.27
N ASN A 62 3.50 5.23 10.12
CA ASN A 62 4.62 4.68 10.89
C ASN A 62 4.12 3.77 12.04
N ALA A 63 5.05 3.24 12.84
CA ALA A 63 4.74 2.35 13.96
C ALA A 63 3.85 2.99 15.06
N GLN A 64 3.75 4.33 15.10
CA GLN A 64 2.88 5.05 16.04
C GLN A 64 1.51 5.39 15.44
N GLY A 65 1.25 4.98 14.20
CA GLY A 65 0.01 5.31 13.49
C GLY A 65 -0.05 6.76 13.03
N LYS A 66 1.11 7.39 12.77
CA LYS A 66 1.23 8.72 12.17
C LYS A 66 1.55 8.58 10.68
N TYR A 67 0.77 9.21 9.81
CA TYR A 67 1.12 9.34 8.39
C TYR A 67 2.12 10.48 8.20
N ALA A 68 3.08 10.28 7.29
CA ALA A 68 3.95 11.34 6.77
C ALA A 68 3.18 12.22 5.76
N HIS A 69 2.09 12.84 6.22
CA HIS A 69 1.19 13.64 5.38
C HIS A 69 0.71 14.89 6.14
N PRO A 70 0.65 16.08 5.51
CA PRO A 70 0.24 17.32 6.18
C PRO A 70 -1.18 17.30 6.76
N GLU A 71 -2.09 16.51 6.19
CA GLU A 71 -3.48 16.40 6.68
C GLU A 71 -3.61 15.47 7.89
N ASP A 72 -2.58 14.70 8.23
CA ASP A 72 -2.56 14.01 9.52
C ASP A 72 -2.23 15.05 10.61
N ALA A 73 -3.22 15.42 11.42
CA ALA A 73 -3.08 16.43 12.47
C ALA A 73 -2.67 15.86 13.85
N GLN A 74 -2.40 14.55 13.95
CA GLN A 74 -1.99 13.94 15.23
C GLN A 74 -0.65 14.54 15.72
N ASP A 75 -0.54 14.84 17.02
CA ASP A 75 0.72 15.23 17.65
C ASP A 75 1.57 14.00 17.97
N LYS A 76 2.18 13.43 16.92
CA LYS A 76 3.07 12.25 16.99
C LYS A 76 4.28 12.47 16.08
N PRO A 77 5.46 11.95 16.46
CA PRO A 77 6.66 12.08 15.66
C PRO A 77 6.58 11.30 14.35
N ILE A 78 7.29 11.81 13.34
CA ILE A 78 7.65 11.10 12.11
C ILE A 78 9.17 11.05 12.01
N GLU A 79 9.69 9.86 11.77
CA GLU A 79 11.12 9.62 11.62
C GLU A 79 11.65 10.24 10.33
N ALA A 80 12.86 10.81 10.41
CA ALA A 80 13.50 11.43 9.25
C ALA A 80 13.62 10.42 8.10
N GLY A 81 13.17 10.83 6.91
CA GLY A 81 13.19 9.98 5.72
C GLY A 81 12.05 8.96 5.62
N PHE A 82 11.22 8.78 6.65
CA PHE A 82 10.01 7.94 6.54
C PHE A 82 8.93 8.65 5.72
N ARG A 83 8.60 8.10 4.55
CA ARG A 83 7.54 8.63 3.67
C ARG A 83 6.27 7.79 3.71
N GLY A 84 6.36 6.54 4.19
CA GLY A 84 5.24 5.59 4.23
C GLY A 84 4.73 5.15 2.85
N PHE A 85 5.31 5.63 1.74
CA PHE A 85 4.93 5.26 0.37
C PHE A 85 5.97 4.35 -0.27
N GLY A 86 5.49 3.33 -0.98
CA GLY A 86 6.31 2.40 -1.74
C GLY A 86 5.71 2.10 -3.10
N ARG A 87 6.57 1.75 -4.07
CA ARG A 87 6.18 1.31 -5.41
C ARG A 87 7.07 0.16 -5.86
N CYS A 88 6.48 -0.95 -6.27
CA CYS A 88 7.16 -2.13 -6.79
C CYS A 88 6.51 -2.58 -8.09
N LEU A 89 7.31 -2.87 -9.11
CA LEU A 89 6.82 -3.53 -10.32
C LEU A 89 6.96 -5.04 -10.15
N THR A 90 5.97 -5.78 -10.63
CA THR A 90 6.02 -7.24 -10.57
C THR A 90 7.09 -7.82 -11.49
N ASP A 91 7.72 -8.90 -11.05
CA ASP A 91 8.68 -9.68 -11.85
C ASP A 91 7.98 -10.60 -12.87
N ALA A 92 8.75 -11.41 -13.59
CA ALA A 92 8.23 -12.39 -14.56
C ALA A 92 7.31 -13.46 -13.93
N LYS A 93 7.42 -13.69 -12.63
CA LYS A 93 6.54 -14.59 -11.86
C LYS A 93 5.38 -13.82 -11.23
N GLY A 94 5.20 -12.53 -11.49
CA GLY A 94 4.15 -11.71 -10.89
C GLY A 94 4.42 -11.33 -9.43
N SER A 95 5.65 -11.54 -8.95
CA SER A 95 6.01 -11.34 -7.54
C SER A 95 6.34 -9.87 -7.25
N TYR A 96 6.02 -9.41 -6.04
CA TYR A 96 6.44 -8.11 -5.50
C TYR A 96 6.98 -8.26 -4.08
N ARG A 97 7.83 -7.32 -3.66
CA ARG A 97 8.41 -7.28 -2.31
C ARG A 97 8.65 -5.85 -1.86
N PHE A 98 8.34 -5.59 -0.59
CA PHE A 98 8.69 -4.39 0.14
C PHE A 98 9.30 -4.75 1.49
N THR A 99 10.23 -3.93 1.96
CA THR A 99 10.71 -3.94 3.34
C THR A 99 10.21 -2.67 4.02
N THR A 100 9.51 -2.81 5.14
CA THR A 100 8.88 -1.69 5.84
C THR A 100 8.79 -1.97 7.35
N VAL A 101 8.03 -1.16 8.08
CA VAL A 101 7.64 -1.43 9.47
C VAL A 101 6.16 -1.78 9.59
N LYS A 102 5.80 -2.61 10.57
CA LYS A 102 4.40 -2.83 10.93
C LYS A 102 3.80 -1.49 11.39
N PRO A 103 2.76 -0.96 10.71
CA PRO A 103 2.16 0.32 11.07
C PRO A 103 1.43 0.23 12.41
N GLY A 104 1.36 1.35 13.11
CA GLY A 104 0.47 1.49 14.26
C GLY A 104 -0.99 1.67 13.85
N ARG A 105 -1.88 1.63 14.84
CA ARG A 105 -3.32 1.95 14.64
C ARG A 105 -3.51 3.43 14.34
N VAL A 106 -4.40 3.73 13.39
CA VAL A 106 -4.71 5.10 12.97
C VAL A 106 -6.13 5.49 13.38
N PRO A 107 -6.42 6.78 13.62
CA PRO A 107 -7.79 7.25 13.87
C PRO A 107 -8.74 6.86 12.73
N GLY A 108 -9.96 6.49 13.09
CA GLY A 108 -11.06 6.17 12.18
C GLY A 108 -12.29 7.02 12.47
N PRO A 109 -13.37 6.82 11.70
CA PRO A 109 -14.63 7.52 11.90
C PRO A 109 -15.14 7.38 13.34
N GLY A 110 -15.68 8.46 13.90
CA GLY A 110 -16.22 8.47 15.27
C GLY A 110 -15.19 8.30 16.38
N GLY A 111 -13.89 8.49 16.10
CA GLY A 111 -12.81 8.39 17.09
C GLY A 111 -12.36 6.96 17.39
N ALA A 112 -12.95 5.95 16.74
CA ALA A 112 -12.51 4.57 16.87
C ALA A 112 -11.14 4.38 16.19
N LEU A 113 -10.27 3.57 16.78
CA LEU A 113 -8.98 3.23 16.17
C LEU A 113 -9.13 2.11 15.14
N GLN A 114 -8.68 2.33 13.92
CA GLN A 114 -8.60 1.29 12.89
C GLN A 114 -7.52 0.26 13.28
N ALA A 115 -7.70 -1.00 12.89
CA ALA A 115 -6.63 -2.00 13.02
C ALA A 115 -5.41 -1.60 12.19
N PRO A 116 -4.19 -2.03 12.57
CA PRO A 116 -2.99 -1.85 11.74
C PRO A 116 -3.24 -2.33 10.31
N HIS A 117 -2.96 -1.48 9.33
CA HIS A 117 -3.17 -1.80 7.94
C HIS A 117 -2.21 -1.08 7.02
N ILE A 118 -1.99 -1.66 5.85
CA ILE A 118 -1.28 -1.05 4.73
C ILE A 118 -2.28 -0.87 3.59
N VAL A 119 -2.43 0.35 3.08
CA VAL A 119 -3.23 0.61 1.87
C VAL A 119 -2.41 0.13 0.66
N VAL A 120 -3.05 -0.62 -0.22
CA VAL A 120 -2.42 -1.17 -1.42
C VAL A 120 -3.20 -0.72 -2.65
N THR A 121 -2.49 -0.19 -3.64
CA THR A 121 -3.04 0.14 -4.97
C THR A 121 -2.39 -0.75 -6.02
N VAL A 122 -3.20 -1.34 -6.91
CA VAL A 122 -2.72 -2.19 -8.01
C VAL A 122 -3.11 -1.57 -9.36
N PHE A 123 -2.13 -1.53 -10.25
CA PHE A 123 -2.24 -1.07 -11.63
C PHE A 123 -1.74 -2.19 -12.55
N MET A 124 -2.37 -2.43 -13.70
CA MET A 124 -1.89 -3.39 -14.71
C MET A 124 -2.58 -3.16 -16.06
N ARG A 125 -2.11 -3.81 -17.13
CA ARG A 125 -2.83 -3.85 -18.40
C ARG A 125 -4.25 -4.38 -18.20
N GLY A 126 -5.22 -3.82 -18.91
CA GLY A 126 -6.61 -4.27 -18.87
C GLY A 126 -7.39 -3.83 -17.62
N LEU A 127 -6.71 -3.26 -16.61
CA LEU A 127 -7.37 -2.69 -15.44
C LEU A 127 -7.70 -1.21 -15.68
N LEU A 128 -8.98 -0.91 -15.93
CA LEU A 128 -9.47 0.44 -16.28
C LEU A 128 -9.52 1.41 -15.10
N LYS A 129 -9.62 0.88 -13.88
CA LYS A 129 -9.57 1.64 -12.63
C LYS A 129 -8.64 0.92 -11.67
N HIS A 130 -7.73 1.65 -11.05
CA HIS A 130 -6.83 1.06 -10.08
C HIS A 130 -7.62 0.39 -8.95
N LEU A 131 -7.18 -0.81 -8.56
CA LEU A 131 -7.78 -1.51 -7.43
C LEU A 131 -7.12 -1.00 -6.17
N ILE A 132 -7.92 -0.54 -5.22
CA ILE A 132 -7.46 -0.07 -3.91
C ILE A 132 -8.00 -1.03 -2.87
N THR A 133 -7.11 -1.58 -2.05
CA THR A 133 -7.44 -2.52 -0.98
C THR A 133 -6.59 -2.26 0.25
N ARG A 134 -6.78 -3.06 1.31
CA ARG A 134 -5.98 -3.00 2.54
C ARG A 134 -5.48 -4.39 2.90
N LEU A 135 -4.25 -4.45 3.38
CA LEU A 135 -3.69 -5.61 4.05
C LEU A 135 -3.77 -5.41 5.56
N TYR A 136 -4.19 -6.46 6.26
CA TYR A 136 -4.25 -6.53 7.72
C TYR A 136 -3.31 -7.62 8.22
N PHE A 137 -3.01 -7.57 9.52
CA PHE A 137 -2.08 -8.50 10.14
C PHE A 137 -2.82 -9.59 10.92
N PRO A 138 -2.44 -10.87 10.79
CA PRO A 138 -3.17 -11.99 11.37
C PRO A 138 -3.09 -12.06 12.90
N ASP A 139 -2.09 -11.42 13.49
CA ASP A 139 -1.88 -11.34 14.95
C ASP A 139 -2.71 -10.24 15.62
N GLU A 140 -3.41 -9.42 14.85
CA GLU A 140 -4.36 -8.43 15.36
C GLU A 140 -5.72 -9.09 15.61
N ALA A 141 -6.28 -8.86 16.80
CA ALA A 141 -7.65 -9.28 17.10
C ALA A 141 -8.59 -8.75 16.02
N SER A 142 -9.47 -9.62 15.51
CA SER A 142 -10.30 -9.36 14.34
C SER A 142 -10.91 -7.95 14.40
N PRO A 143 -10.73 -7.09 13.39
CA PRO A 143 -11.25 -5.73 13.45
C PRO A 143 -12.74 -5.80 13.74
N ALA A 144 -13.23 -5.03 14.72
CA ALA A 144 -14.66 -4.84 14.91
C ALA A 144 -15.23 -4.22 13.62
N GLY A 145 -15.77 -5.07 12.73
CA GLY A 145 -16.19 -4.71 11.37
C GLY A 145 -15.62 -5.58 10.23
N ALA A 146 -14.61 -6.43 10.46
CA ALA A 146 -13.98 -7.29 9.44
C ALA A 146 -14.76 -8.57 9.09
N GLY A 147 -16.08 -8.58 9.30
CA GLY A 147 -16.94 -9.69 8.87
C GLY A 147 -17.05 -9.86 7.35
N ARG A 148 -16.45 -8.98 6.54
CA ARG A 148 -16.56 -9.01 5.07
C ARG A 148 -15.26 -8.84 4.27
N ASP A 149 -14.15 -8.40 4.87
CA ASP A 149 -12.94 -8.04 4.13
C ASP A 149 -11.68 -8.79 4.63
N ARG A 150 -11.76 -10.12 4.75
CA ARG A 150 -10.55 -10.93 4.89
C ARG A 150 -10.02 -11.25 3.49
N VAL A 151 -9.07 -10.46 3.01
CA VAL A 151 -8.15 -10.91 1.97
C VAL A 151 -6.88 -11.37 2.67
N PHE A 152 -6.85 -12.67 2.98
CA PHE A 152 -5.61 -13.43 3.12
C PHE A 152 -5.43 -14.21 1.83
#